data_AF-A0A7C3RTZ6-F1
#
_entry.id   AF-A0A7C3RTZ6-F1
#
_cell.length_a   1.000
_cell.length_b   1.000
_cell.length_c   1.000
_cell.angle_alpha   90.00
_cell.angle_beta   90.00
_cell.angle_gamma   90.00
#
_symmetry.space_group_name_H-M   'P 1'
#
loop_
_entity.id
_entity.type
_entity.pdbx_description
1 polymer ?
#
loop_
_entity_poly.entity_id
_entity_poly.type
_entity_poly.pdbx_seq_one_letter_code
_entity_poly.pdbx_strand_id
1 'polypeptide(L)'
;MARARSAYRRSLTSGGAAWDLCIVTAANERQAEGCAVELESRRDAGLLPAATRTMVLADPNGARIGSGGATRLALLRAHSEGLLLGHRVLIIHSGGDSRGVPHCAPLGKLFQLLPLEREDGAPLALFDLLYAALSPVASGIGEVCWLPAATYCWRSMAPAFGLTALVYAGSP
;
A
#
# COMPACT_ATOMS: atom_id res chain seq x y z
N MET A 1 0.87 15.59 -14.47
CA MET A 1 -0.47 15.39 -13.90
C MET A 1 -1.30 14.33 -14.64
N ALA A 2 -1.54 14.44 -15.96
CA ALA A 2 -2.33 13.44 -16.72
C ALA A 2 -1.81 11.99 -16.65
N ARG A 3 -0.48 11.78 -16.61
CA ARG A 3 0.13 10.44 -16.54
C ARG A 3 -0.25 9.65 -15.27
N ALA A 4 -0.30 10.31 -14.10
CA ALA A 4 -0.66 9.67 -12.83
C ALA A 4 -2.11 9.17 -12.82
N ARG A 5 -3.04 9.99 -13.32
CA ARG A 5 -4.47 9.62 -13.48
C ARG A 5 -4.64 8.40 -14.39
N SER A 6 -3.97 8.40 -15.55
CA SER A 6 -4.00 7.28 -16.49
C SER A 6 -3.41 5.98 -15.92
N ALA A 7 -2.37 6.09 -15.09
CA ALA A 7 -1.72 4.94 -14.46
C ALA A 7 -2.62 4.31 -13.38
N TYR A 8 -3.29 5.14 -12.59
CA TYR A 8 -4.25 4.68 -11.61
C TYR A 8 -5.41 3.95 -12.27
N ARG A 9 -6.04 4.52 -13.32
CA ARG A 9 -7.12 3.81 -14.03
C ARG A 9 -6.68 2.47 -14.61
N ARG A 10 -5.48 2.40 -15.21
CA ARG A 10 -4.90 1.13 -15.70
C ARG A 10 -4.68 0.12 -14.59
N SER A 11 -4.36 0.57 -13.37
CA SER A 11 -4.28 -0.34 -12.21
C SER A 11 -5.62 -0.94 -11.81
N LEU A 12 -6.73 -0.25 -12.11
CA LEU A 12 -8.09 -0.69 -11.77
C LEU A 12 -8.69 -1.62 -12.83
N THR A 13 -8.36 -1.41 -14.11
CA THR A 13 -8.86 -2.23 -15.22
C THR A 13 -7.96 -3.45 -15.39
N SER A 14 -8.25 -4.51 -14.66
CA SER A 14 -7.51 -5.78 -14.66
C SER A 14 -7.50 -6.44 -16.04
N GLY A 15 -6.38 -6.29 -16.75
CA GLY A 15 -5.98 -7.09 -17.91
C GLY A 15 -4.70 -7.90 -17.67
N GLY A 16 -4.46 -8.34 -16.42
CA GLY A 16 -3.34 -9.22 -16.04
C GLY A 16 -2.40 -8.72 -14.92
N ALA A 17 -2.56 -7.49 -14.42
CA ALA A 17 -1.57 -6.80 -13.57
C ALA A 17 -2.05 -6.44 -12.14
N ALA A 18 -3.00 -7.19 -11.57
CA ALA A 18 -3.49 -6.92 -10.21
C ALA A 18 -2.62 -7.62 -9.16
N TRP A 19 -2.52 -7.04 -7.97
CA TRP A 19 -2.01 -7.75 -6.79
C TRP A 19 -3.01 -8.80 -6.35
N ASP A 20 -2.55 -9.98 -5.93
CA ASP A 20 -3.42 -10.99 -5.34
C ASP A 20 -3.71 -10.66 -3.87
N LEU A 21 -2.72 -10.05 -3.19
CA LEU A 21 -2.86 -9.55 -1.82
C LEU A 21 -2.17 -8.19 -1.65
N CYS A 22 -2.86 -7.22 -1.03
CA CYS A 22 -2.29 -5.97 -0.55
C CYS A 22 -2.37 -5.92 0.98
N ILE A 23 -1.21 -5.91 1.64
CA ILE A 23 -1.07 -5.82 3.09
C ILE A 23 -0.66 -4.39 3.46
N VAL A 24 -1.40 -3.75 4.36
CA VAL A 24 -1.00 -2.49 5.00
C VAL A 24 -0.58 -2.76 6.43
N THR A 25 0.62 -2.35 6.83
CA THR A 25 1.06 -2.46 8.24
C THR A 25 0.85 -1.14 8.97
N ALA A 26 0.42 -1.20 10.22
CA ALA A 26 0.05 -0.07 11.06
C ALA A 26 0.74 -0.15 12.43
N ALA A 27 1.01 0.99 13.06
CA ALA A 27 1.75 1.05 14.33
C ALA A 27 0.93 0.60 15.55
N ASN A 28 -0.39 0.54 15.45
CA ASN A 28 -1.30 0.10 16.51
C ASN A 28 -2.67 -0.28 15.93
N GLU A 29 -3.52 -0.87 16.78
CA GLU A 29 -4.87 -1.33 16.41
C GLU A 29 -5.77 -0.21 15.91
N ARG A 30 -5.77 0.95 16.57
CA ARG A 30 -6.56 2.11 16.13
C ARG A 30 -6.20 2.58 14.73
N GLN A 31 -4.91 2.63 14.41
CA GLN A 31 -4.46 2.95 13.06
C GLN A 31 -4.85 1.85 12.07
N ALA A 32 -4.78 0.57 12.49
CA ALA A 32 -5.18 -0.55 11.64
C ALA A 32 -6.68 -0.50 11.30
N GLU A 33 -7.55 -0.18 12.26
CA GLU A 33 -8.99 0.00 12.04
C GLU A 33 -9.26 1.10 11.01
N GLY A 34 -8.62 2.27 11.16
CA GLY A 34 -8.75 3.35 10.20
C GLY A 34 -8.28 2.97 8.80
N CYS A 35 -7.14 2.26 8.69
CA CYS A 35 -6.65 1.76 7.41
C CYS A 35 -7.63 0.75 6.78
N ALA A 36 -8.27 -0.11 7.57
CA ALA A 36 -9.23 -1.09 7.08
C ALA A 36 -10.47 -0.41 6.48
N VAL A 37 -11.01 0.61 7.17
CA VAL A 37 -12.15 1.41 6.69
C VAL A 37 -11.81 2.10 5.35
N GLU A 38 -10.60 2.69 5.24
CA GLU A 38 -10.17 3.37 4.02
C GLU A 38 -9.96 2.42 2.83
N LEU A 39 -9.48 1.20 3.07
CA LEU A 39 -9.36 0.16 2.03
C LEU A 39 -10.72 -0.35 1.58
N GLU A 40 -11.65 -0.54 2.51
CA GLU A 40 -13.00 -1.02 2.21
C GLU A 40 -13.80 0.02 1.42
N SER A 41 -13.73 1.28 1.83
CA SER A 41 -14.33 2.41 1.09
C SER A 41 -13.84 2.45 -0.37
N ARG A 42 -12.55 2.20 -0.60
CA ARG A 42 -11.99 2.10 -1.95
C ARG A 42 -12.50 0.89 -2.72
N ARG A 43 -12.61 -0.27 -2.07
CA ARG A 43 -13.17 -1.49 -2.67
C ARG A 43 -14.60 -1.25 -3.15
N ASP A 44 -15.43 -0.67 -2.30
CA ASP A 44 -16.84 -0.37 -2.61
C ASP A 44 -16.99 0.68 -3.71
N ALA A 45 -16.08 1.65 -3.77
CA ALA A 45 -16.02 2.66 -4.83
C ALA A 45 -15.37 2.17 -6.14
N GLY A 46 -14.96 0.89 -6.25
CA GLY A 46 -14.29 0.35 -7.43
C GLY A 46 -12.88 0.93 -7.65
N LEU A 47 -12.27 1.45 -6.58
CA LEU A 47 -10.93 2.07 -6.53
C LEU A 47 -9.83 1.09 -6.14
N LEU A 48 -10.19 -0.18 -6.03
CA LEU A 48 -9.30 -1.33 -5.96
C LEU A 48 -9.82 -2.41 -6.90
N PRO A 49 -8.95 -3.16 -7.59
CA PRO A 49 -9.39 -4.31 -8.37
C PRO A 49 -10.12 -5.32 -7.48
N ALA A 50 -11.27 -5.82 -7.94
CA ALA A 50 -12.07 -6.79 -7.18
C ALA A 50 -11.31 -8.10 -6.85
N ALA A 51 -10.31 -8.45 -7.67
CA ALA A 51 -9.47 -9.62 -7.45
C ALA A 51 -8.38 -9.42 -6.37
N THR A 52 -8.10 -8.18 -5.95
CA THR A 52 -7.07 -7.88 -4.96
C THR A 52 -7.64 -8.02 -3.55
N ARG A 53 -7.21 -9.05 -2.81
CA ARG A 53 -7.52 -9.17 -1.38
C ARG A 53 -6.74 -8.11 -0.61
N THR A 54 -7.36 -7.52 0.41
CA THR A 54 -6.70 -6.56 1.32
C THR A 54 -6.55 -7.13 2.72
N MET A 55 -5.51 -6.71 3.43
CA MET A 55 -5.24 -7.10 4.81
C MET A 55 -4.55 -5.96 5.54
N VAL A 56 -4.91 -5.74 6.81
CA VAL A 56 -4.23 -4.74 7.66
C VAL A 56 -3.66 -5.42 8.89
N LEU A 57 -2.40 -5.13 9.22
CA LEU A 57 -1.69 -5.72 10.36
C LEU A 57 -1.16 -4.63 11.27
N ALA A 58 -1.60 -4.65 12.53
CA ALA A 58 -1.05 -3.80 13.58
C ALA A 58 0.25 -4.39 14.16
N ASP A 59 1.14 -3.53 14.61
CA ASP A 59 2.26 -3.92 15.46
C ASP A 59 1.72 -4.54 16.77
N PRO A 60 2.20 -5.73 17.17
CA PRO A 60 1.64 -6.49 18.29
C PRO A 60 1.90 -5.82 19.64
N ASN A 61 0.95 -5.98 20.56
CA ASN A 61 1.04 -5.49 21.94
C ASN A 61 1.32 -3.97 22.07
N GLY A 62 0.99 -3.19 21.03
CA GLY A 62 1.27 -1.75 20.99
C GLY A 62 2.76 -1.40 20.95
N ALA A 63 3.65 -2.38 20.74
CA ALA A 63 5.08 -2.18 20.68
C ALA A 63 5.54 -2.08 19.22
N ARG A 64 6.18 -0.96 18.87
CA ARG A 64 6.64 -0.73 17.49
C ARG A 64 7.73 -1.72 17.09
N ILE A 65 7.44 -2.62 16.15
CA ILE A 65 8.37 -3.70 15.74
C ILE A 65 9.30 -3.30 14.58
N GLY A 66 9.14 -2.08 14.07
CA GLY A 66 9.92 -1.56 12.95
C GLY A 66 9.54 -2.19 11.61
N SER A 67 10.07 -1.65 10.49
CA SER A 67 9.71 -2.11 9.14
C SER A 67 10.09 -3.57 8.90
N GLY A 68 11.29 -4.00 9.32
CA GLY A 68 11.71 -5.40 9.19
C GLY A 68 10.82 -6.38 9.96
N GLY A 69 10.42 -6.03 11.18
CA GLY A 69 9.47 -6.81 11.97
C GLY A 69 8.09 -6.87 11.32
N ALA A 70 7.59 -5.72 10.86
CA ALA A 70 6.30 -5.61 10.17
C ALA A 70 6.28 -6.41 8.85
N THR A 71 7.38 -6.40 8.09
CA THR A 71 7.56 -7.25 6.90
C THR A 71 7.49 -8.72 7.25
N ARG A 72 8.24 -9.16 8.27
CA ARG A 72 8.24 -10.56 8.71
C ARG A 72 6.83 -11.00 9.13
N LEU A 73 6.13 -10.17 9.89
CA LEU A 73 4.76 -10.43 10.31
C LEU A 73 3.81 -10.56 9.10
N ALA A 74 3.92 -9.64 8.13
CA ALA A 74 3.14 -9.67 6.91
C ALA A 74 3.38 -10.94 6.08
N LEU A 75 4.64 -11.35 5.90
CA LEU A 75 5.00 -12.57 5.18
C LEU A 75 4.50 -13.83 5.91
N LEU A 76 4.65 -13.89 7.24
CA LEU A 76 4.12 -15.00 8.04
C LEU A 76 2.61 -15.11 7.92
N ARG A 77 1.90 -13.97 7.93
CA ARG A 77 0.45 -13.96 7.76
C ARG A 77 0.05 -14.38 6.35
N ALA A 78 0.69 -13.86 5.31
CA ALA A 78 0.46 -14.28 3.93
C ALA A 78 0.72 -15.78 3.76
N HIS A 79 1.79 -16.32 4.37
CA HIS A 79 2.09 -17.75 4.35
C HIS A 79 0.97 -18.58 5.00
N SER A 80 0.50 -18.16 6.18
CA SER A 80 -0.57 -18.86 6.90
C SER A 80 -1.90 -18.91 6.13
N GLU A 81 -2.08 -17.99 5.18
CA GLU A 81 -3.26 -17.91 4.29
C GLU A 81 -3.01 -18.61 2.94
N GLY A 82 -1.84 -19.22 2.72
CA GLY A 82 -1.48 -19.88 1.46
C GLY A 82 -1.14 -18.92 0.31
N LEU A 83 -0.92 -17.63 0.61
CA LEU A 83 -0.78 -16.55 -0.37
C LEU A 83 0.68 -16.13 -0.62
N LEU A 84 1.65 -17.04 -0.46
CA LEU A 84 3.03 -16.79 -0.86
C LEU A 84 3.32 -17.39 -2.25
N LEU A 85 3.45 -18.71 -2.35
CA LEU A 85 3.81 -19.37 -3.61
C LEU A 85 2.78 -19.08 -4.71
N GLY A 86 3.22 -18.66 -5.89
CA GLY A 86 2.36 -18.32 -7.01
C GLY A 86 1.55 -17.03 -6.89
N HIS A 87 1.70 -16.26 -5.80
CA HIS A 87 0.92 -15.04 -5.54
C HIS A 87 1.78 -13.78 -5.54
N ARG A 88 1.17 -12.68 -5.96
CA ARG A 88 1.73 -11.33 -5.98
C ARG A 88 1.22 -10.57 -4.77
N VAL A 89 2.11 -10.34 -3.81
CA VAL A 89 1.81 -9.67 -2.55
C VAL A 89 2.50 -8.31 -2.51
N LEU A 90 1.70 -7.27 -2.33
CA LEU A 90 2.18 -5.91 -2.05
C LEU A 90 2.05 -5.63 -0.56
N ILE A 91 3.14 -5.27 0.11
CA ILE A 91 3.15 -4.83 1.51
C ILE A 91 3.46 -3.33 1.54
N ILE A 92 2.64 -2.54 2.22
CA ILE A 92 2.85 -1.09 2.40
C ILE A 92 2.94 -0.79 3.90
N HIS A 93 4.06 -0.23 4.33
CA HIS A 93 4.26 0.16 5.72
C HIS A 93 3.72 1.56 5.96
N SER A 94 2.62 1.66 6.72
CA SER A 94 2.04 2.93 7.18
C SER A 94 2.46 3.31 8.60
N GLY A 95 3.12 2.39 9.33
CA GLY A 95 3.47 2.46 10.75
C GLY A 95 4.65 3.38 11.14
N GLY A 96 4.68 4.60 10.61
CA GLY A 96 5.45 5.70 11.19
C GLY A 96 4.58 6.48 12.16
N ASP A 97 5.10 6.84 13.34
CA ASP A 97 4.35 7.54 14.41
C ASP A 97 3.75 8.92 14.03
N SER A 98 3.78 9.32 12.75
CA SER A 98 3.28 10.60 12.25
C SER A 98 3.68 11.80 13.11
N ARG A 99 4.82 11.71 13.83
CA ARG A 99 5.26 12.71 14.83
C ARG A 99 5.51 14.08 14.21
N GLY A 100 5.79 14.13 12.90
CA GLY A 100 5.91 15.38 12.14
C GLY A 100 4.60 15.91 11.55
N VAL A 101 3.51 15.14 11.62
CA VAL A 101 2.18 15.49 11.08
C VAL A 101 1.07 14.90 11.97
N PRO A 102 0.85 15.45 13.19
CA PRO A 102 -0.01 14.83 14.20
C PRO A 102 -1.48 14.66 13.77
N HIS A 103 -1.98 15.53 12.91
CA HIS A 103 -3.35 15.45 12.38
C HIS A 103 -3.58 14.21 11.49
N CYS A 104 -2.51 13.58 10.99
CA CYS A 104 -2.59 12.32 10.25
C CYS A 104 -2.41 11.08 11.14
N ALA A 105 -2.21 11.23 12.46
CA ALA A 105 -1.94 10.09 13.35
C ALA A 105 -3.05 9.02 13.37
N PRO A 106 -4.36 9.35 13.33
CA PRO A 106 -5.42 8.33 13.40
C PRO A 106 -5.50 7.41 12.17
N LEU A 107 -5.21 7.93 10.98
CA LEU A 107 -5.29 7.18 9.70
C LEU A 107 -3.91 6.81 9.15
N GLY A 108 -2.84 7.35 9.74
CA GLY A 108 -1.50 7.32 9.17
C GLY A 108 -1.34 8.25 7.96
N LYS A 109 -0.08 8.47 7.56
CA LYS A 109 0.26 9.26 6.36
C LYS A 109 -0.21 8.61 5.06
N LEU A 110 -0.51 7.32 5.06
CA LEU A 110 -0.84 6.56 3.87
C LEU A 110 -2.16 7.01 3.22
N PHE A 111 -3.13 7.40 4.04
CA PHE A 111 -4.44 7.88 3.57
C PHE A 111 -4.56 9.41 3.56
N GLN A 112 -3.44 10.12 3.70
CA GLN A 112 -3.42 11.56 3.55
C GLN A 112 -3.87 11.95 2.14
N LEU A 113 -4.90 12.79 2.06
CA LEU A 113 -5.36 13.38 0.81
C LEU A 113 -4.31 14.34 0.25
N LEU A 114 -4.11 14.25 -1.06
CA LEU A 114 -3.16 15.06 -1.80
C LEU A 114 -3.92 16.16 -2.57
N PRO A 115 -3.26 17.27 -2.91
CA PRO A 115 -3.81 18.29 -3.82
C PRO A 115 -3.80 17.80 -5.27
N LEU A 116 -4.32 16.59 -5.49
CA LEU A 116 -4.43 15.89 -6.76
C LEU A 116 -5.82 15.27 -6.82
N GLU A 117 -6.46 15.42 -7.97
CA GLU A 117 -7.81 14.89 -8.16
C GLU A 117 -7.79 13.70 -9.11
N ARG A 118 -8.73 12.80 -8.89
CA ARG A 118 -9.17 11.74 -9.80
C ARG A 118 -9.92 12.34 -11.00
N GLU A 119 -10.29 11.50 -11.96
CA GLU A 119 -11.04 11.92 -13.15
C GLU A 119 -12.46 12.40 -12.81
N ASP A 120 -13.04 11.92 -11.71
CA ASP A 120 -14.35 12.34 -11.17
C ASP A 120 -14.26 13.57 -10.25
N GLY A 121 -13.08 14.19 -10.13
CA GLY A 121 -12.86 15.36 -9.27
C GLY A 121 -12.62 15.03 -7.80
N ALA A 122 -12.74 13.78 -7.37
CA ALA A 122 -12.45 13.39 -5.99
C ALA A 122 -10.94 13.47 -5.69
N PRO A 123 -10.53 13.84 -4.46
CA PRO A 123 -9.11 13.87 -4.10
C PRO A 123 -8.49 12.46 -4.11
N LEU A 124 -7.22 12.39 -4.47
CA LEU A 124 -6.39 11.18 -4.36
C LEU A 124 -5.71 11.13 -2.99
N ALA A 125 -5.67 9.95 -2.37
CA ALA A 125 -4.77 9.72 -1.26
C ALA A 125 -3.39 9.24 -1.73
N LEU A 126 -2.41 9.29 -0.84
CA LEU A 126 -1.07 8.76 -1.10
C LEU A 126 -1.08 7.26 -1.41
N PHE A 127 -1.95 6.50 -0.75
CA PHE A 127 -2.22 5.09 -1.06
C PHE A 127 -2.52 4.89 -2.56
N ASP A 128 -3.42 5.70 -3.11
CA ASP A 128 -3.90 5.54 -4.49
C ASP A 128 -2.75 5.72 -5.50
N LEU A 129 -1.85 6.66 -5.23
CA LEU A 129 -0.66 6.87 -6.04
C LEU A 129 0.36 5.73 -5.91
N LEU A 130 0.61 5.26 -4.68
CA LEU A 130 1.54 4.16 -4.44
C LEU A 130 1.05 2.88 -5.11
N TYR A 131 -0.23 2.56 -4.94
CA TYR A 131 -0.85 1.40 -5.57
C TYR A 131 -0.76 1.49 -7.10
N ALA A 132 -1.11 2.64 -7.69
CA ALA A 132 -0.99 2.88 -9.14
C ALA A 132 0.44 2.69 -9.64
N ALA A 133 1.41 3.25 -8.93
CA ALA A 133 2.82 3.23 -9.32
C ALA A 133 3.40 1.82 -9.27
N LEU A 134 2.92 1.00 -8.33
CA LEU A 134 3.41 -0.37 -8.12
C LEU A 134 2.62 -1.39 -8.94
N SER A 135 1.42 -1.11 -9.41
CA SER A 135 0.63 -2.08 -10.18
C SER A 135 1.31 -2.66 -11.43
N PRO A 136 2.09 -1.89 -12.24
CA PRO A 136 2.86 -2.47 -13.34
C PRO A 136 3.87 -3.54 -12.92
N VAL A 137 4.32 -3.49 -11.66
CA VAL A 137 5.24 -4.46 -11.07
C VAL A 137 4.55 -5.82 -10.92
N ALA A 138 3.27 -5.85 -10.55
CA ALA A 138 2.49 -7.09 -10.46
C ALA A 138 2.34 -7.82 -11.81
N SER A 139 2.49 -7.13 -12.94
CA SER A 139 2.50 -7.75 -14.28
C SER A 139 3.88 -8.22 -14.76
N GLY A 140 4.97 -7.69 -14.22
CA GLY A 140 6.31 -7.87 -14.79
C GLY A 140 7.27 -8.73 -13.98
N ILE A 141 6.86 -9.20 -12.79
CA ILE A 141 7.77 -9.83 -11.83
C ILE A 141 7.59 -11.36 -11.77
N GLY A 142 8.72 -12.08 -11.92
CA GLY A 142 8.89 -13.48 -11.52
C GLY A 142 9.60 -13.69 -10.17
N GLU A 143 10.19 -12.65 -9.56
CA GLU A 143 10.95 -12.74 -8.28
C GLU A 143 10.85 -11.48 -7.38
N VAL A 144 10.90 -11.67 -6.06
CA VAL A 144 10.79 -10.66 -4.99
C VAL A 144 11.56 -9.36 -5.29
N CYS A 145 10.87 -8.21 -5.30
CA CYS A 145 11.48 -6.90 -5.49
C CYS A 145 11.27 -6.00 -4.26
N TRP A 146 12.38 -5.60 -3.66
CA TRP A 146 12.39 -4.60 -2.59
C TRP A 146 12.39 -3.22 -3.22
N LEU A 147 11.26 -2.53 -3.18
CA LEU A 147 11.17 -1.12 -3.58
C LEU A 147 11.13 -0.23 -2.33
N PRO A 148 12.27 0.26 -1.83
CA PRO A 148 12.22 1.35 -0.87
C PRO A 148 11.47 2.50 -1.53
N ALA A 149 10.35 2.93 -0.95
CA ALA A 149 9.55 4.05 -1.44
C ALA A 149 10.29 5.41 -1.33
N ALA A 150 11.61 5.41 -1.15
CA ALA A 150 12.47 6.57 -1.01
C ALA A 150 13.44 6.81 -2.19
N THR A 151 13.44 6.00 -3.26
CA THR A 151 14.42 6.21 -4.36
C THR A 151 13.87 6.24 -5.79
N TYR A 152 12.55 6.32 -6.00
CA TYR A 152 12.05 6.88 -7.25
C TYR A 152 12.01 8.41 -7.14
N CYS A 153 13.06 9.03 -7.69
CA CYS A 153 13.35 10.44 -7.73
C CYS A 153 12.16 11.31 -8.20
N TRP A 154 11.36 11.84 -7.27
CA TRP A 154 10.64 13.12 -7.45
C TRP A 154 11.46 14.21 -6.74
N ARG A 155 12.40 14.78 -7.48
CA ARG A 155 13.52 15.60 -6.97
C ARG A 155 13.16 17.01 -6.47
N SER A 156 11.94 17.22 -6.00
CA SER A 156 11.51 18.54 -5.49
C SER A 156 10.61 18.51 -4.26
N MET A 157 10.18 17.35 -3.73
CA MET A 157 9.46 17.27 -2.44
C MET A 157 9.59 15.89 -1.77
N ALA A 158 10.71 15.51 -1.14
CA ALA A 158 10.72 14.38 -0.19
C ALA A 158 12.02 14.27 0.60
N PRO A 159 11.99 14.68 1.88
CA PRO A 159 12.47 13.77 2.94
C PRO A 159 11.38 13.38 3.97
N ALA A 160 10.15 13.91 3.88
CA ALA A 160 9.28 14.02 5.06
C ALA A 160 8.36 12.83 5.41
N PHE A 161 8.13 11.85 4.52
CA PHE A 161 6.98 10.94 4.68
C PHE A 161 7.26 9.53 5.24
N GLY A 162 8.47 8.97 5.09
CA GLY A 162 8.89 7.76 5.83
C GLY A 162 8.09 6.47 5.54
N LEU A 163 7.52 6.32 4.34
CA LEU A 163 6.81 5.10 3.91
C LEU A 163 7.78 4.12 3.24
N THR A 164 7.48 2.82 3.30
CA THR A 164 8.25 1.76 2.61
C THR A 164 7.28 0.73 2.06
N ALA A 165 7.52 0.20 0.86
CA ALA A 165 6.71 -0.87 0.28
C ALA A 165 7.59 -2.07 -0.09
N LEU A 166 7.02 -3.26 -0.10
CA LEU A 166 7.69 -4.50 -0.49
C LEU A 166 6.80 -5.26 -1.46
N VAL A 167 7.42 -5.83 -2.49
CA VAL A 167 6.76 -6.72 -3.44
C VAL A 167 7.30 -8.13 -3.29
N TYR A 168 6.42 -9.07 -2.99
CA TYR A 168 6.71 -10.50 -3.02
C TYR A 168 5.96 -11.12 -4.19
N ALA A 169 6.68 -11.87 -5.02
CA ALA A 169 6.10 -12.69 -6.07
C ALA A 169 6.75 -14.07 -5.96
N GLY A 170 5.96 -15.07 -5.56
CA GLY A 170 6.41 -16.44 -5.59
C GLY A 170 6.28 -16.98 -7.02
N SER A 171 7.37 -17.42 -7.63
CA SER A 171 7.24 -18.31 -8.80
C SER A 171 6.50 -19.59 -8.38
N PRO A 172 5.68 -20.20 -9.27
CA PRO A 172 4.95 -21.43 -8.99
C PRO A 172 5.89 -22.61 -8.66
#